data_AF-A0A9D4PYJ7-F1
#
_entry.id   AF-A0A9D4PYJ7-F1
#
_cell.length_a   1.000
_cell.length_b   1.000
_cell.length_c   1.000
_cell.angle_alpha   90.00
_cell.angle_beta   90.00
_cell.angle_gamma   90.00
#
_symmetry.space_group_name_H-M   'P 1'
#
loop_
_entity.id
_entity.type
_entity.pdbx_description
1 polymer ?
#
loop_
_entity_poly.entity_id
_entity_poly.type
_entity_poly.pdbx_seq_one_letter_code
_entity_poly.pdbx_strand_id
1 'polypeptide(L)'
;MQDGIVQMFSFFRCPMFVPLMATGVVYGYVFGTYMITIVDHAEGAAHASNEDGAILISVMAMGDFLSRIGTGYITDRHYITREWMLIINFTVQGVCFLLLANLATVANMAAVALVFGLNNGGTIASMPVLLADHLGDDHLPLTFGLHRLTMGVAALFRPLLIGYFKDKHDSYNGLYYLVAAACVLVAILWCVIVMADSIKGLILRRPIHANALAIPA
;
A
#
# COMPACT_ATOMS: atom_id res chain seq x y z
N MET A 1 -7.98 -32.23 18.96
CA MET A 1 -6.70 -31.50 18.88
C MET A 1 -6.29 -31.21 17.43
N GLN A 2 -6.41 -32.16 16.49
CA GLN A 2 -6.17 -31.91 15.05
C GLN A 2 -7.10 -30.84 14.44
N ASP A 3 -8.35 -30.74 14.88
CA ASP A 3 -9.31 -29.75 14.35
C ASP A 3 -8.92 -28.29 14.69
N GLY A 4 -8.22 -28.07 15.80
CA GLY A 4 -7.78 -26.74 16.22
C GLY A 4 -6.69 -26.15 15.33
N ILE A 5 -5.74 -26.97 14.85
CA ILE A 5 -4.68 -26.53 13.93
C ILE A 5 -5.26 -26.21 12.55
N VAL A 6 -6.20 -27.02 12.07
CA VAL A 6 -6.86 -26.80 10.77
C VAL A 6 -7.72 -25.53 10.80
N GLN A 7 -8.40 -25.24 11.91
CA GLN A 7 -9.12 -23.97 12.11
C GLN A 7 -8.16 -22.78 12.15
N MET A 8 -7.01 -22.92 12.80
CA MET A 8 -6.01 -21.85 12.90
C MET A 8 -5.49 -21.39 11.54
N PHE A 9 -5.49 -22.28 10.54
CA PHE A 9 -5.07 -21.99 9.15
C PHE A 9 -6.24 -21.82 8.17
N SER A 10 -7.47 -21.71 8.67
CA SER A 10 -8.67 -21.53 7.83
C SER A 10 -8.60 -20.29 6.94
N PHE A 11 -7.86 -19.25 7.38
CA PHE A 11 -7.68 -17.99 6.67
C PHE A 11 -6.99 -18.14 5.29
N PHE A 12 -6.23 -19.21 5.04
CA PHE A 12 -5.66 -19.49 3.71
C PHE A 12 -6.72 -19.77 2.65
N ARG A 13 -7.93 -20.15 3.06
CA ARG A 13 -9.05 -20.41 2.16
C ARG A 13 -9.81 -19.12 1.79
N CYS A 14 -9.53 -18.01 2.46
CA CYS A 14 -10.16 -16.74 2.14
C CYS A 14 -9.53 -16.16 0.86
N PRO A 15 -10.33 -15.84 -0.19
CA PRO A 15 -9.81 -15.29 -1.44
C PRO A 15 -9.13 -13.93 -1.24
N MET A 16 -9.46 -13.21 -0.16
CA MET A 16 -8.87 -11.92 0.21
C MET A 16 -7.46 -12.04 0.79
N PHE A 17 -7.02 -13.23 1.20
CA PHE A 17 -5.69 -13.45 1.73
C PHE A 17 -4.59 -13.07 0.73
N VAL A 18 -4.69 -13.53 -0.52
CA VAL A 18 -3.66 -13.29 -1.55
C VAL A 18 -3.52 -11.80 -1.91
N PRO A 19 -4.60 -11.04 -2.21
CA PRO A 19 -4.51 -9.60 -2.42
C PRO A 19 -3.89 -8.83 -1.26
N LEU A 20 -4.23 -9.18 -0.01
CA LEU A 20 -3.68 -8.54 1.19
C LEU A 20 -2.17 -8.80 1.33
N MET A 21 -1.71 -10.02 1.08
CA MET A 21 -0.28 -10.36 1.09
C MET A 21 0.47 -9.65 -0.04
N ALA A 22 -0.07 -9.68 -1.26
CA ALA A 22 0.53 -9.02 -2.42
C ALA A 22 0.66 -7.51 -2.21
N THR A 23 -0.36 -6.88 -1.64
CA THR A 23 -0.36 -5.45 -1.31
C THR A 23 0.74 -5.12 -0.29
N GLY A 24 0.93 -5.97 0.73
CA GLY A 24 2.02 -5.85 1.69
C GLY A 24 3.39 -5.89 1.02
N VAL A 25 3.61 -6.85 0.12
CA VAL A 25 4.87 -7.00 -0.61
C VAL A 25 5.17 -5.73 -1.43
N VAL A 26 4.20 -5.25 -2.21
CA VAL A 26 4.39 -4.04 -3.02
C VAL A 26 4.64 -2.83 -2.13
N TYR A 27 3.88 -2.67 -1.05
CA TYR A 27 4.10 -1.62 -0.06
C TYR A 27 5.51 -1.66 0.53
N GLY A 28 5.98 -2.84 0.93
CA GLY A 28 7.33 -3.04 1.45
C GLY A 28 8.40 -2.67 0.43
N TYR A 29 8.19 -3.01 -0.84
CA TYR A 29 9.07 -2.61 -1.93
C TYR A 29 9.08 -1.10 -2.16
N VAL A 30 7.90 -0.47 -2.19
CA VAL A 30 7.76 0.98 -2.36
C VAL A 30 8.51 1.73 -1.27
N PHE A 31 8.13 1.51 0.00
CA PHE A 31 8.72 2.21 1.13
C PHE A 31 10.22 1.96 1.24
N GLY A 32 10.62 0.70 1.10
CA GLY A 32 12.02 0.32 1.22
C GLY A 32 12.89 0.77 0.05
N THR A 33 12.35 0.85 -1.17
CA THR A 33 13.08 1.40 -2.32
C THR A 33 13.28 2.89 -2.13
N TYR A 34 12.23 3.62 -1.75
CA TYR A 34 12.32 5.05 -1.46
C TYR A 34 13.44 5.35 -0.44
N MET A 35 13.47 4.64 0.69
CA MET A 35 14.46 4.85 1.74
C MET A 35 15.90 4.59 1.29
N ILE A 36 16.13 3.62 0.40
CA ILE A 36 17.47 3.27 -0.07
C ILE A 36 17.93 4.23 -1.17
N THR A 37 17.04 4.62 -2.08
CA THR A 37 17.45 5.32 -3.31
C THR A 37 17.33 6.82 -3.25
N ILE A 38 16.56 7.40 -2.31
CA ILE A 38 16.27 8.85 -2.33
C ILE A 38 17.53 9.72 -2.17
N VAL A 39 18.47 9.32 -1.30
CA VAL A 39 19.72 10.07 -1.06
C VAL A 39 20.62 9.95 -2.29
N ASP A 40 20.88 8.73 -2.74
CA ASP A 40 21.69 8.47 -3.94
C ASP A 40 21.13 9.16 -5.19
N HIS A 41 19.80 9.19 -5.34
CA HIS A 41 19.13 9.87 -6.45
C HIS A 41 19.25 11.40 -6.34
N ALA A 42 19.15 11.96 -5.13
CA ALA A 42 19.33 13.39 -4.92
C ALA A 42 20.78 13.82 -5.21
N GLU A 43 21.77 13.03 -4.78
CA GLU A 43 23.19 13.26 -5.07
C GLU A 43 23.46 13.19 -6.58
N GLY A 44 22.98 12.14 -7.25
CA GLY A 44 23.21 11.93 -8.68
C GLY A 44 22.48 12.90 -9.60
N ALA A 45 21.22 13.24 -9.31
CA ALA A 45 20.40 14.05 -10.21
C ALA A 45 20.47 15.57 -9.92
N ALA A 46 20.68 15.95 -8.66
CA ALA A 46 20.62 17.35 -8.22
C ALA A 46 21.94 17.88 -7.64
N HIS A 47 23.01 17.07 -7.64
CA HIS A 47 24.26 17.37 -6.94
C HIS A 47 24.04 17.76 -5.48
N ALA A 48 23.04 17.12 -4.85
CA ALA A 48 22.66 17.41 -3.48
C ALA A 48 23.75 16.96 -2.50
N SER A 49 23.88 17.69 -1.40
CA SER A 49 24.79 17.32 -0.32
C SER A 49 24.22 16.16 0.52
N ASN A 50 25.07 15.52 1.32
CA ASN A 50 24.61 14.55 2.32
C ASN A 50 23.59 15.16 3.31
N GLU A 51 23.71 16.46 3.61
CA GLU A 51 22.78 17.18 4.48
C GLU A 51 21.40 17.29 3.83
N ASP A 52 21.34 17.59 2.53
CA ASP A 52 20.08 17.64 1.77
C ASP A 52 19.38 16.27 1.74
N GLY A 53 20.15 15.19 1.56
CA GLY A 53 19.62 13.83 1.63
C GLY A 53 19.00 13.51 3.00
N ALA A 54 19.67 13.90 4.09
CA ALA A 54 19.13 13.75 5.44
C ALA A 54 17.85 14.59 5.66
N ILE A 55 17.79 15.79 5.07
CA ILE A 55 16.59 16.64 5.10
C ILE A 55 15.43 15.94 4.40
N LEU A 56 15.64 15.33 3.22
CA LEU A 56 14.58 14.62 2.49
C LEU A 56 13.96 13.48 3.31
N ILE A 57 14.80 12.68 3.99
CA ILE A 57 14.35 11.61 4.87
C ILE A 57 13.59 12.19 6.07
N SER A 58 14.10 13.28 6.67
CA SER A 58 13.47 13.94 7.82
C SER A 58 12.09 14.51 7.49
N VAL A 59 11.96 15.17 6.33
CA VAL A 59 10.69 15.71 5.83
C VAL A 59 9.68 14.59 5.56
N MET A 60 10.12 13.48 4.96
CA MET A 60 9.28 12.30 4.76
C MET A 60 8.81 11.70 6.10
N ALA A 61 9.70 11.63 7.10
CA ALA A 61 9.35 11.14 8.44
C ALA A 61 8.35 12.06 9.16
N MET A 62 8.50 13.37 9.04
CA MET A 62 7.50 14.34 9.53
C MET A 62 6.15 14.13 8.86
N GLY A 63 6.14 13.94 7.54
CA GLY A 63 4.93 13.58 6.80
C GLY A 63 4.29 12.29 7.30
N ASP A 64 5.08 11.23 7.54
CA ASP A 64 4.59 9.94 8.05
C ASP A 64 3.94 10.09 9.43
N PHE A 65 4.55 10.89 10.30
CA PHE A 65 4.01 11.17 11.62
C PHE A 65 2.65 11.90 11.54
N LEU A 66 2.57 12.96 10.73
CA LEU A 66 1.33 13.70 10.50
C LEU A 66 0.25 12.82 9.85
N SER A 67 0.67 11.95 8.91
CA SER A 67 -0.21 10.99 8.25
C SER A 67 -0.94 10.14 9.27
N ARG A 68 -0.23 9.51 10.21
CA ARG A 68 -0.85 8.59 11.19
C ARG A 68 -1.93 9.26 12.02
N ILE A 69 -1.70 10.50 12.44
CA ILE A 69 -2.68 11.30 13.18
C ILE A 69 -3.89 11.63 12.29
N GLY A 70 -3.63 12.12 11.07
CA GLY A 70 -4.67 12.52 10.13
C GLY A 70 -5.51 11.35 9.63
N THR A 71 -4.89 10.24 9.27
CA THR A 71 -5.58 9.06 8.75
C THR A 71 -6.39 8.37 9.82
N GLY A 72 -5.87 8.28 11.06
CA GLY A 72 -6.69 7.80 12.19
C GLY A 72 -7.98 8.60 12.34
N TYR A 73 -7.88 9.93 12.31
CA TYR A 73 -9.06 10.79 12.39
C TYR A 73 -10.03 10.62 11.21
N ILE A 74 -9.54 10.45 9.98
CA ILE A 74 -10.37 10.27 8.78
C ILE A 74 -11.08 8.92 8.80
N THR A 75 -10.37 7.85 9.19
CA THR A 75 -10.92 6.49 9.22
C THR A 75 -11.93 6.31 10.35
N ASP A 76 -11.67 6.89 11.53
CA ASP A 76 -12.56 6.82 12.69
C ASP A 76 -13.90 7.53 12.46
N ARG A 77 -13.92 8.54 11.59
CA ARG A 77 -15.15 9.29 11.24
C ARG A 77 -15.92 8.68 10.07
N HIS A 78 -15.48 7.51 9.58
CA HIS A 78 -16.08 6.75 8.48
C HIS A 78 -16.28 7.55 7.17
N TYR A 79 -15.47 8.58 6.92
CA TYR A 79 -15.59 9.36 5.68
C TYR A 79 -15.18 8.57 4.43
N ILE A 80 -14.24 7.63 4.56
CA ILE A 80 -13.70 6.82 3.45
C ILE A 80 -13.53 5.38 3.96
N THR A 81 -13.91 4.38 3.16
CA THR A 81 -13.64 2.98 3.51
C THR A 81 -12.16 2.67 3.37
N ARG A 82 -11.67 1.66 4.09
CA ARG A 82 -10.24 1.34 4.14
C ARG A 82 -9.67 0.92 2.79
N GLU A 83 -10.49 0.26 1.96
CA GLU A 83 -10.15 -0.14 0.60
C GLU A 83 -9.96 1.08 -0.31
N TRP A 84 -10.85 2.08 -0.22
CA TRP A 84 -10.70 3.35 -0.95
C TRP A 84 -9.46 4.13 -0.48
N MET A 85 -9.15 4.09 0.81
CA MET A 85 -7.90 4.68 1.31
C MET A 85 -6.67 4.00 0.70
N LEU A 86 -6.65 2.67 0.56
CA LEU A 86 -5.55 1.99 -0.13
C LEU A 86 -5.43 2.42 -1.59
N ILE A 87 -6.54 2.51 -2.33
CA ILE A 87 -6.53 2.94 -3.73
C ILE A 87 -5.90 4.33 -3.85
N ILE A 88 -6.33 5.28 -3.02
CA ILE A 88 -5.80 6.64 -3.00
C ILE A 88 -4.30 6.60 -2.64
N ASN A 89 -3.93 5.82 -1.63
CA ASN A 89 -2.56 5.73 -1.16
C ASN A 89 -1.59 5.22 -2.23
N PHE A 90 -1.91 4.08 -2.84
CA PHE A 90 -1.07 3.52 -3.90
C PHE A 90 -1.05 4.41 -5.16
N THR A 91 -2.15 5.09 -5.48
CA THR A 91 -2.17 6.04 -6.60
C THR A 91 -1.22 7.21 -6.34
N VAL A 92 -1.31 7.82 -5.15
CA VAL A 92 -0.44 8.94 -4.75
C VAL A 92 1.03 8.50 -4.71
N GLN A 93 1.33 7.34 -4.11
CA GLN A 93 2.69 6.80 -4.10
C GLN A 93 3.22 6.55 -5.51
N GLY A 94 2.42 5.99 -6.42
CA GLY A 94 2.78 5.83 -7.82
C GLY A 94 3.12 7.15 -8.51
N VAL A 95 2.29 8.18 -8.31
CA VAL A 95 2.55 9.53 -8.83
C VAL A 95 3.84 10.11 -8.24
N CYS A 96 4.10 9.93 -6.94
CA CYS A 96 5.35 10.37 -6.32
C CYS A 96 6.58 9.76 -7.00
N PHE A 97 6.58 8.46 -7.29
CA PHE A 97 7.70 7.82 -8.02
C PHE A 97 7.85 8.32 -9.46
N LEU A 98 6.73 8.58 -10.16
CA LEU A 98 6.79 9.20 -11.49
C LEU A 98 7.38 10.62 -11.42
N LEU A 99 7.03 11.40 -10.41
CA LEU A 99 7.60 12.73 -10.20
C LEU A 99 9.09 12.65 -9.86
N LEU A 100 9.52 11.70 -9.02
CA LEU A 100 10.94 11.51 -8.70
C LEU A 100 11.78 11.11 -9.93
N ALA A 101 11.20 10.36 -10.88
CA ALA A 101 11.89 9.99 -12.11
C ALA A 101 12.09 11.17 -13.09
N ASN A 102 11.25 12.21 -13.00
CA ASN A 102 11.27 13.34 -13.94
C ASN A 102 11.82 14.64 -13.33
N LEU A 103 11.80 14.79 -12.00
CA LEU A 103 12.21 16.02 -11.31
C LEU A 103 13.62 15.87 -10.72
N ALA A 104 14.51 16.79 -11.09
CA ALA A 104 15.94 16.77 -10.73
C ALA A 104 16.36 17.89 -9.77
N THR A 105 15.43 18.48 -9.00
CA THR A 105 15.75 19.55 -8.04
C THR A 105 15.41 19.16 -6.61
N VAL A 106 16.28 19.51 -5.67
CA VAL A 106 16.13 19.17 -4.24
C VAL A 106 14.81 19.68 -3.65
N ALA A 107 14.39 20.90 -4.02
CA ALA A 107 13.12 21.48 -3.56
C ALA A 107 11.90 20.65 -4.01
N ASN A 108 11.91 20.17 -5.26
CA ASN A 108 10.85 19.31 -5.77
C ASN A 108 10.85 17.93 -5.11
N MET A 109 12.05 17.36 -4.89
CA MET A 109 12.19 16.10 -4.15
C MET A 109 11.68 16.23 -2.71
N ALA A 110 11.92 17.37 -2.04
CA ALA A 110 11.41 17.62 -0.68
C ALA A 110 9.88 17.72 -0.65
N ALA A 111 9.27 18.37 -1.64
CA ALA A 111 7.81 18.40 -1.78
C ALA A 111 7.23 17.00 -2.00
N VAL A 112 7.86 16.20 -2.88
CA VAL A 112 7.44 14.81 -3.12
C VAL A 112 7.65 13.94 -1.89
N ALA A 113 8.75 14.13 -1.15
CA ALA A 113 9.05 13.43 0.11
C ALA A 113 7.96 13.68 1.16
N LEU A 114 7.52 14.92 1.29
CA LEU A 114 6.44 15.30 2.20
C LEU A 114 5.12 14.63 1.80
N VAL A 115 4.75 14.66 0.52
CA VAL A 115 3.52 13.99 0.03
C VAL A 115 3.58 12.48 0.21
N PHE A 116 4.73 11.88 -0.09
CA PHE A 116 4.97 10.45 0.11
C PHE A 116 4.83 10.07 1.60
N GLY A 117 5.44 10.84 2.49
CA GLY A 117 5.32 10.65 3.94
C GLY A 117 3.88 10.80 4.43
N LEU A 118 3.19 11.87 4.02
CA LEU A 118 1.78 12.14 4.36
C LEU A 118 0.83 11.00 3.94
N ASN A 119 1.23 10.20 2.96
CA ASN A 119 0.46 9.07 2.47
C ASN A 119 0.81 7.73 3.16
N ASN A 120 2.09 7.55 3.47
CA ASN A 120 2.65 6.29 3.94
C ASN A 120 2.03 5.83 5.27
N GLY A 121 1.86 6.75 6.23
CA GLY A 121 1.38 6.44 7.58
C GLY A 121 -0.02 5.82 7.60
N GLY A 122 -0.91 6.30 6.73
CA GLY A 122 -2.25 5.74 6.57
C GLY A 122 -2.28 4.31 6.08
N THR A 123 -1.35 3.94 5.20
CA THR A 123 -1.27 2.57 4.68
C THR A 123 -0.84 1.60 5.77
N ILE A 124 0.15 2.00 6.59
CA ILE A 124 0.60 1.19 7.74
C ILE A 124 -0.53 0.97 8.74
N ALA A 125 -1.27 2.03 9.07
CA ALA A 125 -2.37 1.97 10.03
C ALA A 125 -3.55 1.14 9.52
N SER A 126 -3.81 1.16 8.20
CA SER A 126 -4.96 0.48 7.58
C SER A 126 -4.76 -1.03 7.42
N MET A 127 -3.52 -1.49 7.23
CA MET A 127 -3.19 -2.91 6.99
C MET A 127 -3.65 -3.89 8.08
N PRO A 128 -3.33 -3.71 9.37
CA PRO A 128 -3.77 -4.65 10.41
C PRO A 128 -5.30 -4.69 10.51
N VAL A 129 -5.97 -3.57 10.27
CA VAL A 129 -7.43 -3.53 10.37
C VAL A 129 -8.11 -4.18 9.17
N LEU A 130 -7.57 -4.02 7.96
CA LEU A 130 -8.04 -4.76 6.79
C LEU A 130 -7.84 -6.28 6.93
N LEU A 131 -6.74 -6.70 7.57
CA LEU A 131 -6.51 -8.11 7.87
C LEU A 131 -7.54 -8.63 8.88
N ALA A 132 -7.83 -7.86 9.92
CA ALA A 132 -8.88 -8.15 10.91
C ALA A 132 -10.26 -8.27 10.26
N ASP A 133 -10.66 -7.26 9.46
CA ASP A 133 -11.98 -7.20 8.81
C ASP A 133 -12.23 -8.40 7.87
N HIS A 134 -11.20 -8.88 7.16
CA HIS A 134 -11.35 -9.90 6.11
C HIS A 134 -10.97 -11.32 6.54
N LEU A 135 -10.07 -11.47 7.51
CA LEU A 135 -9.54 -12.77 7.93
C LEU A 135 -9.90 -13.11 9.39
N GLY A 136 -10.55 -12.18 10.10
CA GLY A 136 -11.00 -12.32 11.48
C GLY A 136 -9.96 -11.85 12.50
N ASP A 137 -10.46 -11.25 13.58
CA ASP A 137 -9.65 -10.71 14.69
C ASP A 137 -8.90 -11.82 15.46
N ASP A 138 -9.51 -13.00 15.57
CA ASP A 138 -8.97 -14.14 16.34
C ASP A 138 -7.61 -14.65 15.83
N HIS A 139 -7.31 -14.43 14.56
CA HIS A 139 -6.07 -14.87 13.91
C HIS A 139 -5.19 -13.70 13.48
N LEU A 140 -5.52 -12.46 13.88
CA LEU A 140 -4.80 -11.25 13.47
C LEU A 140 -3.28 -11.30 13.76
N PRO A 141 -2.80 -11.75 14.93
CA PRO A 141 -1.36 -11.82 15.19
C PRO A 141 -0.63 -12.76 14.21
N LEU A 142 -1.27 -13.87 13.85
CA LEU A 142 -0.70 -14.87 12.94
C LEU A 142 -0.72 -14.38 11.49
N THR A 143 -1.85 -13.84 11.02
CA THR A 143 -1.99 -13.33 9.66
C THR A 143 -1.12 -12.08 9.43
N PHE A 144 -1.05 -11.18 10.41
CA PHE A 144 -0.15 -10.02 10.37
C PHE A 144 1.32 -10.45 10.42
N GLY A 145 1.67 -11.44 11.26
CA GLY A 145 3.02 -12.02 11.28
C GLY A 145 3.42 -12.60 9.93
N LEU A 146 2.54 -13.37 9.30
CA LEU A 146 2.78 -13.95 7.97
C LEU A 146 2.85 -12.89 6.86
N HIS A 147 2.02 -11.84 6.96
CA HIS A 147 2.10 -10.67 6.09
C HIS A 147 3.48 -10.01 6.18
N ARG A 148 3.95 -9.75 7.40
CA ARG A 148 5.29 -9.19 7.65
C ARG A 148 6.41 -10.11 7.20
N LEU A 149 6.27 -11.43 7.37
CA LEU A 149 7.25 -12.41 6.90
C LEU A 149 7.35 -12.39 5.38
N THR A 150 6.22 -12.39 4.68
CA THR A 150 6.17 -12.33 3.21
C THR A 150 6.84 -11.04 2.70
N MET A 151 6.57 -9.90 3.36
CA MET A 151 7.27 -8.65 3.08
C MET A 151 8.79 -8.76 3.29
N GLY A 152 9.22 -9.39 4.38
CA GLY A 152 10.64 -9.57 4.72
C GLY A 152 11.38 -10.45 3.70
N VAL A 153 10.80 -11.58 3.30
CA VAL A 153 11.36 -12.45 2.26
C VAL A 153 11.48 -11.71 0.94
N ALA A 154 10.44 -10.97 0.56
CA ALA A 154 10.44 -10.19 -0.67
C ALA A 154 11.51 -9.06 -0.62
N ALA A 155 11.77 -8.49 0.56
CA ALA A 155 12.79 -7.46 0.74
C ALA A 155 14.22 -7.93 0.42
N LEU A 156 14.52 -9.24 0.52
CA LEU A 156 15.85 -9.79 0.22
C LEU A 156 16.25 -9.59 -1.25
N PHE A 157 15.27 -9.55 -2.16
CA PHE A 157 15.52 -9.37 -3.59
C PHE A 157 15.60 -7.89 -4.00
N ARG A 158 15.21 -6.97 -3.12
CA ARG A 158 15.17 -5.53 -3.41
C ARG A 158 16.56 -4.94 -3.71
N PRO A 159 17.62 -5.19 -2.92
CA PRO A 159 18.95 -4.64 -3.21
C PRO A 159 19.51 -5.12 -4.55
N LEU A 160 19.21 -6.37 -4.94
CA LEU A 160 19.62 -6.92 -6.24
C LEU A 160 18.97 -6.14 -7.39
N LEU A 161 17.68 -5.79 -7.25
CA LEU A 161 16.96 -4.99 -8.22
C LEU A 161 17.51 -3.55 -8.28
N ILE A 162 17.75 -2.93 -7.11
CA ILE A 162 18.32 -1.58 -7.03
C ILE A 162 19.72 -1.54 -7.66
N GLY A 163 20.58 -2.51 -7.33
CA GLY A 163 21.92 -2.63 -7.88
C GLY A 163 21.91 -2.84 -9.39
N TYR A 164 21.02 -3.67 -9.91
CA TYR A 164 20.88 -3.88 -11.36
C TYR A 164 20.62 -2.58 -12.13
N PHE A 165 19.71 -1.73 -11.63
CA PHE A 165 19.42 -0.44 -12.26
C PHE A 165 20.54 0.56 -12.10
N LYS A 166 21.20 0.59 -10.93
CA LYS A 166 22.36 1.45 -10.69
C LYS A 166 23.52 1.09 -11.62
N ASP A 167 23.89 -0.19 -11.69
CA ASP A 167 25.07 -0.66 -12.40
C ASP A 167 24.94 -0.58 -13.93
N LYS A 168 23.72 -0.79 -14.48
CA LYS A 168 23.52 -0.81 -15.94
C LYS A 168 23.12 0.52 -16.56
N HIS A 169 22.39 1.35 -15.82
CA HIS A 169 21.78 2.56 -16.37
C HIS A 169 22.32 3.84 -15.73
N ASP A 170 23.16 3.73 -14.68
CA ASP A 170 23.66 4.85 -13.87
C ASP A 170 22.54 5.80 -13.41
N SER A 171 21.31 5.27 -13.33
CA SER A 171 20.09 6.05 -13.10
C SER A 171 19.00 5.19 -12.49
N TYR A 172 18.28 5.76 -11.53
CA TYR A 172 17.15 5.13 -10.85
C TYR A 172 15.81 5.32 -11.59
N ASN A 173 15.79 6.07 -12.69
CA ASN A 173 14.54 6.39 -13.39
C ASN A 173 13.79 5.13 -13.83
N GLY A 174 14.49 4.13 -14.37
CA GLY A 174 13.90 2.85 -14.76
C GLY A 174 13.29 2.09 -13.57
N LEU A 175 13.96 2.12 -12.41
CA LEU A 175 13.45 1.53 -11.18
C LEU A 175 12.19 2.25 -10.67
N TYR A 176 12.18 3.59 -10.74
CA TYR A 176 11.02 4.39 -10.33
C TYR A 176 9.82 4.18 -11.23
N TYR A 177 10.00 4.03 -12.54
CA TYR A 177 8.90 3.64 -13.43
C TYR A 177 8.37 2.24 -13.11
N LEU A 178 9.24 1.28 -12.80
CA LEU A 178 8.84 -0.06 -12.41
C LEU A 178 8.02 -0.07 -11.11
N VAL A 179 8.48 0.67 -10.09
CA VAL A 179 7.78 0.79 -8.81
C VAL A 179 6.45 1.53 -8.99
N ALA A 180 6.41 2.60 -9.78
CA ALA A 180 5.18 3.31 -10.11
C ALA A 180 4.17 2.40 -10.81
N ALA A 181 4.60 1.58 -11.77
CA ALA A 181 3.75 0.60 -12.44
C ALA A 181 3.19 -0.43 -11.44
N ALA A 182 4.01 -0.93 -10.51
CA ALA A 182 3.55 -1.84 -9.46
C ALA A 182 2.48 -1.20 -8.55
N CYS A 183 2.65 0.08 -8.17
CA CYS A 183 1.65 0.83 -7.41
C CYS A 183 0.32 0.94 -8.16
N VAL A 184 0.36 1.26 -9.46
CA VAL A 184 -0.84 1.37 -10.30
C VAL A 184 -1.55 0.01 -10.43
N LEU A 185 -0.81 -1.08 -10.59
CA LEU A 185 -1.40 -2.42 -10.63
C LEU A 185 -2.12 -2.78 -9.33
N VAL A 186 -1.55 -2.42 -8.17
CA VAL A 186 -2.21 -2.61 -6.87
C VAL A 186 -3.45 -1.73 -6.74
N ALA A 187 -3.39 -0.47 -7.16
CA ALA A 187 -4.56 0.42 -7.16
C ALA A 187 -5.69 -0.15 -8.04
N ILE A 188 -5.36 -0.66 -9.23
CA ILE A 188 -6.34 -1.32 -10.12
C ILE A 188 -6.91 -2.58 -9.46
N LEU A 189 -6.07 -3.41 -8.84
CA LEU A 189 -6.51 -4.61 -8.13
C LEU A 189 -7.55 -4.27 -7.05
N TRP A 190 -7.29 -3.27 -6.22
CA TRP A 190 -8.23 -2.84 -5.19
C TRP A 190 -9.48 -2.19 -5.76
N CYS A 191 -9.38 -1.40 -6.83
CA CYS A 191 -10.55 -0.89 -7.55
C CYS A 191 -11.46 -2.03 -8.03
N VAL A 192 -10.89 -3.11 -8.60
CA VAL A 192 -11.65 -4.27 -9.06
C VAL A 192 -12.32 -4.98 -7.88
N ILE A 193 -11.63 -5.15 -6.75
CA ILE A 193 -12.20 -5.77 -5.53
C ILE A 193 -13.39 -4.95 -5.02
N VAL A 194 -13.21 -3.63 -4.87
CA VAL A 194 -14.26 -2.73 -4.38
C VAL A 194 -15.47 -2.70 -5.32
N MET A 195 -15.24 -2.69 -6.64
CA MET A 195 -16.30 -2.76 -7.63
C MET A 195 -17.04 -4.10 -7.57
N ALA A 196 -16.32 -5.21 -7.46
CA ALA A 196 -16.91 -6.54 -7.38
C ALA A 196 -17.81 -6.68 -6.14
N ASP A 197 -17.37 -6.17 -5.00
CA ASP A 197 -18.15 -6.24 -3.76
C ASP A 197 -19.34 -5.27 -3.77
N SER A 198 -19.20 -4.10 -4.40
CA SER A 198 -20.32 -3.18 -4.65
C SER A 198 -21.39 -3.83 -5.54
N ILE A 199 -20.99 -4.56 -6.59
CA ILE A 199 -21.90 -5.28 -7.50
C ILE A 199 -22.61 -6.42 -6.76
N LYS A 200 -21.89 -7.23 -5.97
CA LYS A 200 -22.51 -8.28 -5.15
C LYS A 200 -23.52 -7.71 -4.15
N GLY A 201 -23.18 -6.59 -3.50
CA GLY A 201 -24.07 -5.88 -2.59
C GLY A 201 -25.34 -5.36 -3.28
N LEU A 202 -25.23 -4.90 -4.53
CA LEU A 202 -26.37 -4.48 -5.35
C LEU A 202 -27.25 -5.66 -5.81
N ILE A 203 -26.63 -6.79 -6.18
CA ILE A 203 -27.35 -8.00 -6.63
C ILE A 203 -28.09 -8.66 -5.46
N LEU A 204 -27.46 -8.77 -4.29
CA LEU A 204 -28.06 -9.37 -3.09
C LEU A 204 -29.12 -8.48 -2.42
N ARG A 205 -29.14 -7.18 -2.72
CA ARG A 205 -30.20 -6.24 -2.28
C ARG A 205 -31.41 -6.19 -3.21
N ARG A 206 -31.47 -6.97 -4.31
CA ARG A 206 -32.71 -7.07 -5.10
C ARG A 206 -33.81 -7.68 -4.21
N PRO A 207 -34.91 -6.96 -3.95
CA PRO A 207 -35.92 -7.41 -3.01
C PRO A 207 -36.63 -8.65 -3.55
N ILE A 208 -36.61 -9.73 -2.76
CA ILE A 208 -37.50 -10.89 -2.90
C ILE A 208 -38.99 -10.49 -2.67
N HIS A 209 -39.27 -9.23 -2.35
CA HIS A 209 -40.62 -8.69 -2.13
C HIS A 209 -41.42 -8.34 -3.40
N ALA A 210 -41.11 -8.92 -4.56
CA ALA A 210 -41.99 -8.83 -5.73
C ALA A 210 -43.11 -9.91 -5.74
N ASN A 211 -43.02 -10.96 -4.91
CA ASN A 211 -44.01 -12.05 -4.88
C ASN A 211 -44.91 -12.08 -3.63
N ALA A 212 -44.87 -11.07 -2.76
CA ALA A 212 -45.77 -10.99 -1.60
C ALA A 212 -47.09 -10.24 -1.86
N LEU A 213 -47.36 -9.81 -3.10
CA LEU A 213 -48.62 -9.16 -3.50
C LEU A 213 -49.58 -10.08 -4.27
N ALA A 214 -49.41 -11.40 -4.17
CA ALA A 214 -50.42 -12.37 -4.62
C ALA A 214 -51.28 -12.85 -3.43
N ILE A 215 -52.39 -12.13 -3.18
CA ILE A 215 -53.76 -12.55 -2.74
C ILE A 215 -53.86 -13.60 -1.60
N PRO A 216 -54.56 -13.33 -0.47
CA PRO A 216 -56.04 -13.50 -0.38
C PRO A 216 -56.73 -12.45 0.52
N ALA A 217 -58.03 -12.15 0.44
CA ALA A 217 -59.20 -12.63 -0.28
C ALA A 217 -60.17 -11.44 -0.47
#